data_AF-A0A7J7FYR5-F1
#
_entry.id   AF-A0A7J7FYR5-F1
#
_cell.length_a   1.000
_cell.length_b   1.000
_cell.length_c   1.000
_cell.angle_alpha   90.00
_cell.angle_beta   90.00
_cell.angle_gamma   90.00
#
_symmetry.space_group_name_H-M   'P 1'
#
loop_
_entity.id
_entity.type
_entity.pdbx_description
1 polymer ?
#
loop_
_entity_poly.entity_id
_entity_poly.type
_entity_poly.pdbx_seq_one_letter_code
_entity_poly.pdbx_strand_id
1 'polypeptide(L)'
;MPENLLLLPVLPLRSRIDDNENIGGVFVAAAGIAPIEDKLRENKIVIWFIIPAVKSSTAAHANHTLSLIIFLQYIPRLFVIFPLNQRIIKTTGVVAKTAWAGAAYNLLLYLLASHVLGASWYVLSIERQDSCWRQECRKEQNYTHSPSCSLLFLDCKNLDKPERQYWLRSTKVLTECDIRDGQNFNFGMFADAFTENVAASNFLEKYFYCLWWGMKNLSSYGQSLNTSLYVGETLFSILICVAGLVLFAQLIGNMQVLSTRLEEWRVKRRDTEEWMRHRQLPPDLQDRVRRFVQYKWLATRGVDEEEILQALPLDLRRQIQRHLCLALVRRVRFLLGILLCVVVI
;
A
#
# COMPACT_ATOMS: atom_id res chain seq x y z
N MET A 1 -13.74 2.08 52.75
CA MET A 1 -13.42 0.66 52.44
C MET A 1 -14.69 0.04 51.86
N PRO A 2 -14.58 -0.73 50.78
CA PRO A 2 -15.15 -0.32 49.49
C PRO A 2 -16.50 -0.96 49.18
N GLU A 3 -17.43 -0.13 48.73
CA GLU A 3 -18.56 -0.45 47.85
C GLU A 3 -18.58 0.63 46.77
N ASN A 4 -18.67 0.22 45.50
CA ASN A 4 -18.94 0.99 44.27
C ASN A 4 -18.02 0.53 43.12
N LEU A 5 -18.36 -0.64 42.57
CA LEU A 5 -17.82 -1.11 41.28
C LEU A 5 -18.96 -1.66 40.42
N LEU A 6 -19.99 -0.85 40.21
CA LEU A 6 -21.10 -1.11 39.29
C LEU A 6 -21.54 0.25 38.74
N LEU A 7 -21.71 0.34 37.41
CA LEU A 7 -22.05 1.53 36.61
C LEU A 7 -20.85 2.28 36.01
N LEU A 8 -20.19 1.67 35.02
CA LEU A 8 -19.60 2.44 33.93
C LEU A 8 -20.65 2.59 32.81
N PRO A 9 -21.13 3.82 32.53
CA PRO A 9 -22.13 4.05 31.50
C PRO A 9 -21.46 4.00 30.12
N VAL A 10 -22.02 3.17 29.24
CA VAL A 10 -21.81 3.24 27.80
C VAL A 10 -22.42 4.54 27.29
N LEU A 11 -21.62 5.61 27.25
CA LEU A 11 -21.94 6.94 26.72
C LEU A 11 -20.66 7.54 26.10
N PRO A 12 -20.77 8.34 25.02
CA PRO A 12 -21.14 7.89 23.68
C PRO A 12 -20.01 8.17 22.67
N LEU A 13 -19.96 7.37 21.60
CA LEU A 13 -19.12 7.54 20.39
C LEU A 13 -19.46 8.83 19.58
N ARG A 14 -19.93 9.90 20.21
CA ARG A 14 -20.45 11.12 19.57
C ARG A 14 -19.38 12.17 19.27
N SER A 15 -18.19 12.13 19.87
CA SER A 15 -17.16 13.16 19.64
C SER A 15 -16.08 12.78 18.63
N ARG A 16 -16.18 11.63 17.94
CA ARG A 16 -15.04 11.10 17.16
C ARG A 16 -15.38 10.36 15.88
N ILE A 17 -16.62 10.50 15.39
CA ILE A 17 -17.04 9.98 14.07
C ILE A 17 -17.12 11.11 13.04
N ASP A 18 -17.27 12.37 13.46
CA ASP A 18 -17.21 13.53 12.53
C ASP A 18 -15.80 13.75 11.93
N ASP A 19 -14.75 13.17 12.52
CA ASP A 19 -13.40 13.19 11.95
C ASP A 19 -13.21 12.22 10.76
N ASN A 20 -14.15 11.28 10.52
CA ASN A 20 -14.06 10.31 9.41
C ASN A 20 -14.28 10.94 8.03
N GLU A 21 -14.90 12.12 7.93
CA GLU A 21 -14.99 12.87 6.67
C GLU A 21 -13.65 13.48 6.25
N ASN A 22 -12.67 13.56 7.17
CA ASN A 22 -11.37 14.18 6.90
C ASN A 22 -10.28 13.18 6.46
N ILE A 23 -10.55 11.87 6.54
CA ILE A 23 -9.59 10.81 6.19
C ILE A 23 -9.26 10.82 4.68
N GLY A 24 -10.23 11.19 3.84
CA GLY A 24 -10.01 11.34 2.39
C GLY A 24 -9.16 12.55 2.02
N GLY A 25 -9.27 13.66 2.77
CA GLY A 25 -8.56 14.92 2.50
C GLY A 25 -7.09 14.91 2.93
N VAL A 26 -6.79 14.26 4.06
CA VAL A 26 -5.42 14.15 4.60
C VAL A 26 -4.52 13.30 3.67
N PHE A 27 -5.10 12.35 2.92
CA PHE A 27 -4.37 11.47 2.00
C PHE A 27 -3.84 12.19 0.74
N VAL A 28 -4.55 13.22 0.26
CA VAL A 28 -4.14 14.01 -0.91
C VAL A 28 -3.00 14.96 -0.56
N ALA A 29 -3.02 15.54 0.66
CA ALA A 29 -2.02 16.49 1.11
C ALA A 29 -0.69 15.83 1.53
N ALA A 30 -0.73 14.64 2.15
CA ALA A 30 0.46 13.96 2.67
C ALA A 30 1.33 13.27 1.60
N ALA A 31 0.77 12.97 0.42
CA ALA A 31 1.47 12.20 -0.61
C ALA A 31 2.33 13.04 -1.57
N GLY A 32 2.23 14.38 -1.58
CA GLY A 32 3.07 15.24 -2.43
C GLY A 32 2.96 14.94 -3.94
N ILE A 33 1.79 14.46 -4.40
CA ILE A 33 1.53 14.06 -5.79
C ILE A 33 0.72 15.14 -6.51
N ALA A 34 1.20 16.38 -6.51
CA ALA A 34 0.58 17.47 -7.27
C ALA A 34 0.61 17.28 -8.81
N PRO A 35 1.53 16.52 -9.45
CA PRO A 35 1.55 16.48 -10.92
C PRO A 35 0.80 15.28 -11.55
N ILE A 36 -0.01 14.50 -10.82
CA ILE A 36 -0.76 13.34 -11.37
C ILE A 36 -2.28 13.60 -11.50
N GLU A 37 -2.75 14.79 -11.09
CA GLU A 37 -4.17 15.16 -11.17
C GLU A 37 -4.72 15.22 -12.61
N ASP A 38 -3.88 15.42 -13.63
CA ASP A 38 -4.37 15.56 -15.02
C ASP A 38 -4.70 14.23 -15.72
N LYS A 39 -4.25 13.07 -15.19
CA LYS A 39 -4.64 11.75 -15.73
C LYS A 39 -5.88 11.17 -15.05
N LEU A 40 -6.46 11.90 -14.08
CA LEU A 40 -7.47 11.44 -13.12
C LEU A 40 -8.91 11.43 -13.67
N ARG A 41 -9.13 11.13 -14.96
CA ARG A 41 -10.44 11.28 -15.64
C ARG A 41 -11.07 9.98 -16.13
N GLU A 42 -10.71 8.81 -15.59
CA GLU A 42 -11.25 7.53 -16.10
C GLU A 42 -12.20 6.78 -15.14
N ASN A 43 -12.32 7.17 -13.87
CA ASN A 43 -13.22 6.45 -12.92
C ASN A 43 -14.54 7.17 -12.61
N LYS A 44 -15.11 7.93 -13.55
CA LYS A 44 -16.43 8.55 -13.36
C LYS A 44 -17.58 7.53 -13.37
N ILE A 45 -17.40 6.38 -14.04
CA ILE A 45 -18.44 5.35 -14.21
C ILE A 45 -18.84 4.73 -12.86
N VAL A 46 -17.87 4.52 -11.97
CA VAL A 46 -18.11 3.85 -10.69
C VAL A 46 -18.82 4.77 -9.70
N ILE A 47 -18.45 6.06 -9.69
CA ILE A 47 -19.12 7.09 -8.88
C ILE A 47 -20.60 7.23 -9.31
N TRP A 48 -20.88 7.13 -10.61
CA TRP A 48 -22.22 7.29 -11.15
C TRP A 48 -23.16 6.11 -10.88
N PHE A 49 -22.63 4.87 -10.83
CA PHE A 49 -23.43 3.67 -10.55
C PHE A 49 -23.56 3.33 -9.06
N ILE A 50 -22.54 3.62 -8.25
CA ILE A 50 -22.52 3.19 -6.84
C ILE A 50 -23.27 4.18 -5.92
N ILE A 51 -23.17 5.49 -6.16
CA ILE A 51 -23.85 6.49 -5.32
C ILE A 51 -25.39 6.30 -5.29
N PRO A 52 -26.08 5.98 -6.40
CA PRO A 52 -27.53 5.73 -6.38
C PRO A 52 -27.90 4.41 -5.69
N ALA A 53 -27.10 3.35 -5.86
CA ALA A 53 -27.39 2.01 -5.32
C ALA A 53 -27.25 1.94 -3.79
N VAL A 54 -26.45 2.85 -3.21
CA VAL A 54 -26.17 2.91 -1.78
C VAL A 54 -27.17 3.81 -1.02
N LYS A 55 -28.02 4.55 -1.75
CA LYS A 55 -29.01 5.48 -1.18
C LYS A 55 -30.18 4.79 -0.46
N SER A 56 -30.35 3.47 -0.62
CA SER A 56 -31.48 2.71 -0.06
C SER A 56 -31.14 1.82 1.14
N SER A 57 -29.87 1.65 1.51
CA SER A 57 -29.48 0.93 2.72
C SER A 57 -29.35 1.89 3.92
N THR A 58 -29.51 1.38 5.15
CA THR A 58 -29.30 2.16 6.38
C THR A 58 -27.97 2.92 6.29
N ALA A 59 -28.01 4.24 6.48
CA ALA A 59 -26.94 5.19 6.13
C ALA A 59 -25.55 4.84 6.67
N ALA A 60 -25.44 4.06 7.75
CA ALA A 60 -24.18 3.59 8.30
C ALA A 60 -23.48 2.56 7.38
N HIS A 61 -24.20 1.52 6.95
CA HIS A 61 -23.67 0.47 6.05
C HIS A 61 -23.23 1.03 4.71
N ALA A 62 -24.06 1.93 4.17
CA ALA A 62 -23.78 2.68 2.96
C ALA A 62 -22.40 3.36 2.97
N ASN A 63 -22.07 4.08 4.04
CA ASN A 63 -20.86 4.87 4.14
C ASN A 63 -19.59 4.02 4.31
N HIS A 64 -19.68 2.92 5.07
CA HIS A 64 -18.55 2.00 5.27
C HIS A 64 -18.22 1.22 4.00
N THR A 65 -19.22 0.72 3.29
CA THR A 65 -19.03 0.01 2.01
C THR A 65 -18.49 0.95 0.92
N LEU A 66 -18.98 2.19 0.84
CA LEU A 66 -18.46 3.20 -0.10
C LEU A 66 -16.99 3.54 0.17
N SER A 67 -16.64 3.77 1.43
CA SER A 67 -15.27 4.07 1.85
C SER A 67 -14.33 2.92 1.48
N LEU A 68 -14.71 1.68 1.79
CA LEU A 68 -13.93 0.47 1.48
C LEU A 68 -13.73 0.28 -0.03
N ILE A 69 -14.74 0.59 -0.85
CA ILE A 69 -14.64 0.54 -2.33
C ILE A 69 -13.69 1.60 -2.89
N ILE A 70 -13.72 2.82 -2.35
CA ILE A 70 -12.81 3.90 -2.75
C ILE A 70 -11.36 3.52 -2.41
N PHE A 71 -11.12 2.94 -1.23
CA PHE A 71 -9.80 2.44 -0.83
C PHE A 71 -9.31 1.27 -1.71
N LEU A 72 -10.16 0.29 -2.01
CA LEU A 72 -9.83 -0.84 -2.87
C LEU A 72 -9.50 -0.44 -4.31
N GLN A 73 -10.16 0.59 -4.85
CA GLN A 73 -9.84 1.12 -6.19
C GLN A 73 -8.46 1.77 -6.30
N TYR A 74 -7.85 2.16 -5.18
CA TYR A 74 -6.51 2.73 -5.17
C TYR A 74 -5.42 1.66 -5.39
N ILE A 75 -5.73 0.39 -5.09
CA ILE A 75 -4.78 -0.74 -5.19
C ILE A 75 -4.39 -1.02 -6.66
N PRO A 76 -5.32 -1.19 -7.63
CA PRO A 76 -4.95 -1.37 -9.03
C PRO A 76 -4.13 -0.21 -9.60
N ARG A 77 -4.39 1.02 -9.15
CA ARG A 77 -3.66 2.21 -9.59
C ARG A 77 -2.19 2.14 -9.16
N LEU A 78 -1.92 1.68 -7.94
CA LEU A 78 -0.56 1.46 -7.44
C LEU A 78 0.16 0.36 -8.23
N PHE A 79 -0.54 -0.73 -8.57
CA PHE A 79 0.01 -1.81 -9.40
C PHE A 79 0.38 -1.36 -10.81
N VAL A 80 -0.33 -0.38 -11.40
CA VAL A 80 0.00 0.17 -12.73
C VAL A 80 1.12 1.21 -12.65
N ILE A 81 1.18 2.00 -11.58
CA ILE A 81 2.26 2.96 -11.34
C ILE A 81 3.61 2.24 -11.10
N PHE A 82 3.56 1.04 -10.53
CA PHE A 82 4.72 0.21 -10.19
C PHE A 82 5.67 -0.10 -11.38
N PRO A 83 5.25 -0.74 -12.48
CA PRO A 83 6.14 -1.04 -13.61
C PRO A 83 6.61 0.24 -14.33
N LEU A 84 5.79 1.29 -14.29
CA LEU A 84 6.11 2.58 -14.91
C LEU A 84 7.27 3.27 -14.18
N ASN A 85 7.21 3.33 -12.85
CA ASN A 85 8.25 3.99 -12.06
C ASN A 85 9.55 3.19 -12.03
N GLN A 86 9.47 1.85 -12.02
CA GLN A 86 10.65 0.99 -12.19
C GLN A 86 11.35 1.20 -13.54
N ARG A 87 10.59 1.42 -14.63
CA ARG A 87 11.17 1.75 -15.94
C ARG A 87 11.91 3.09 -15.90
N ILE A 88 11.34 4.11 -15.26
CA ILE A 88 11.94 5.45 -15.14
C ILE A 88 13.24 5.41 -14.33
N ILE A 89 13.28 4.65 -13.25
CA ILE A 89 14.50 4.46 -12.45
C ILE A 89 15.56 3.67 -13.25
N LYS A 90 15.14 2.74 -14.12
CA LYS A 90 16.05 2.01 -15.01
C LYS A 90 16.65 2.88 -16.12
N THR A 91 16.16 4.07 -16.42
CA THR A 91 16.71 4.93 -17.48
C THR A 91 17.55 6.11 -16.98
N THR A 92 17.47 6.49 -15.70
CA THR A 92 18.02 7.78 -15.21
C THR A 92 19.41 7.73 -14.58
N GLY A 93 20.12 6.60 -14.59
CA GLY A 93 21.57 6.53 -14.28
C GLY A 93 22.05 6.90 -12.85
N VAL A 94 21.19 7.38 -11.94
CA VAL A 94 21.62 7.85 -10.59
C VAL A 94 21.77 6.69 -9.57
N VAL A 95 22.62 5.70 -9.87
CA VAL A 95 22.57 4.39 -9.19
C VAL A 95 22.93 4.42 -7.69
N ALA A 96 23.77 5.36 -7.25
CA ALA A 96 24.14 5.48 -5.83
C ALA A 96 23.04 6.07 -4.93
N LYS A 97 22.16 6.95 -5.46
CA LYS A 97 20.95 7.43 -4.75
C LYS A 97 19.76 6.47 -4.94
N THR A 98 19.76 5.59 -5.95
CA THR A 98 18.61 4.72 -6.26
C THR A 98 18.58 3.40 -5.48
N ALA A 99 19.69 2.96 -4.90
CA ALA A 99 19.73 1.80 -4.02
C ALA A 99 18.77 1.95 -2.82
N TRP A 100 18.97 3.05 -2.08
CA TRP A 100 18.12 3.46 -0.97
C TRP A 100 16.72 3.84 -1.43
N ALA A 101 16.58 4.44 -2.61
CA ALA A 101 15.26 4.75 -3.17
C ALA A 101 14.44 3.48 -3.46
N GLY A 102 15.07 2.39 -3.93
CA GLY A 102 14.42 1.11 -4.14
C GLY A 102 13.96 0.44 -2.84
N ALA A 103 14.82 0.44 -1.81
CA ALA A 103 14.45 -0.06 -0.48
C ALA A 103 13.34 0.78 0.17
N ALA A 104 13.46 2.12 0.12
CA ALA A 104 12.44 3.05 0.63
C ALA A 104 11.11 2.90 -0.12
N TYR A 105 11.14 2.65 -1.43
CA TYR A 105 9.95 2.41 -2.23
C TYR A 105 9.25 1.09 -1.88
N ASN A 106 10.00 0.00 -1.72
CA ASN A 106 9.43 -1.27 -1.26
C ASN A 106 8.83 -1.13 0.15
N LEU A 107 9.52 -0.42 1.04
CA LEU A 107 9.01 -0.11 2.39
C LEU A 107 7.73 0.71 2.34
N LEU A 108 7.67 1.74 1.47
CA LEU A 108 6.48 2.57 1.29
C LEU A 108 5.28 1.75 0.79
N LEU A 109 5.49 0.86 -0.19
CA LEU A 109 4.45 -0.05 -0.67
C LEU A 109 3.97 -0.99 0.43
N TYR A 110 4.89 -1.49 1.25
CA TYR A 110 4.59 -2.36 2.37
C TYR A 110 3.74 -1.65 3.43
N LEU A 111 4.12 -0.42 3.78
CA LEU A 111 3.39 0.44 4.71
C LEU A 111 1.99 0.78 4.17
N LEU A 112 1.88 1.09 2.89
CA LEU A 112 0.61 1.41 2.24
C LEU A 112 -0.33 0.19 2.18
N ALA A 113 0.19 -0.98 1.82
CA ALA A 113 -0.58 -2.23 1.85
C ALA A 113 -1.03 -2.56 3.28
N SER A 114 -0.15 -2.35 4.28
CA SER A 114 -0.48 -2.55 5.70
C SER A 114 -1.58 -1.60 6.17
N HIS A 115 -1.54 -0.33 5.74
CA HIS A 115 -2.57 0.66 6.05
C HIS A 115 -3.93 0.26 5.47
N VAL A 116 -3.97 -0.10 4.18
CA VAL A 116 -5.21 -0.52 3.50
C VAL A 116 -5.78 -1.78 4.16
N LEU A 117 -4.90 -2.74 4.50
CA LEU A 117 -5.32 -3.97 5.17
C LEU A 117 -5.86 -3.69 6.57
N GLY A 118 -5.17 -2.88 7.36
CA GLY A 118 -5.59 -2.48 8.71
C GLY A 118 -6.92 -1.72 8.71
N ALA A 119 -7.11 -0.80 7.76
CA ALA A 119 -8.36 -0.07 7.59
C ALA A 119 -9.51 -1.01 7.18
N SER A 120 -9.25 -1.94 6.26
CA SER A 120 -10.25 -2.94 5.84
C SER A 120 -10.64 -3.85 7.00
N TRP A 121 -9.65 -4.32 7.78
CA TRP A 121 -9.89 -5.10 8.99
C TRP A 121 -10.75 -4.33 10.01
N TYR A 122 -10.44 -3.06 10.27
CA TYR A 122 -11.24 -2.24 11.20
C TYR A 122 -12.70 -2.11 10.75
N VAL A 123 -12.93 -1.80 9.47
CA VAL A 123 -14.29 -1.68 8.92
C VAL A 123 -15.04 -3.01 9.02
N LEU A 124 -14.39 -4.11 8.63
CA LEU A 124 -14.98 -5.46 8.72
C LEU A 124 -15.26 -5.87 10.17
N SER A 125 -14.44 -5.45 11.14
CA SER A 125 -14.71 -5.65 12.57
C SER A 125 -16.00 -4.96 13.01
N ILE A 126 -16.23 -3.71 12.57
CA ILE A 126 -17.47 -2.99 12.87
C ILE A 126 -18.68 -3.63 12.17
N GLU A 127 -18.54 -4.06 10.91
CA GLU A 127 -19.59 -4.80 10.20
C GLU A 127 -19.92 -6.14 10.89
N ARG A 128 -18.91 -6.80 11.49
CA ARG A 128 -19.09 -8.03 12.26
C ARG A 128 -19.87 -7.77 13.55
N GLN A 129 -19.59 -6.67 14.25
CA GLN A 129 -20.36 -6.24 15.42
C GLN A 129 -21.81 -5.94 15.08
N ASP A 130 -22.05 -5.20 13.99
CA ASP A 130 -23.41 -4.91 13.53
C ASP A 130 -24.17 -6.20 13.14
N SER A 131 -23.48 -7.16 12.52
CA SER A 131 -24.04 -8.48 12.22
C SER A 131 -24.49 -9.22 13.48
N CYS A 132 -23.69 -9.17 14.55
CA CYS A 132 -24.07 -9.71 15.86
C CYS A 132 -25.33 -9.01 16.37
N TRP A 133 -25.35 -7.67 16.40
CA TRP A 133 -26.50 -6.92 16.89
C TRP A 133 -27.77 -7.25 16.11
N ARG A 134 -27.71 -7.35 14.78
CA ARG A 134 -28.86 -7.75 13.95
C ARG A 134 -29.33 -9.16 14.23
N GLN A 135 -28.42 -10.09 14.50
CA GLN A 135 -28.77 -11.47 14.81
C GLN A 135 -29.47 -11.59 16.16
N GLU A 136 -28.91 -11.00 17.21
CA GLU A 136 -29.52 -11.02 18.55
C GLU A 136 -30.83 -10.24 18.59
N CYS A 137 -30.90 -9.11 17.88
CA CYS A 137 -32.14 -8.34 17.74
C CYS A 137 -33.28 -9.15 17.13
N ARG A 138 -33.00 -9.94 16.08
CA ARG A 138 -33.99 -10.84 15.46
C ARG A 138 -34.41 -11.97 16.40
N LYS A 139 -33.50 -12.51 17.21
CA LYS A 139 -33.84 -13.53 18.21
C LYS A 139 -34.78 -12.97 19.28
N GLU A 140 -34.49 -11.76 19.78
CA GLU A 140 -35.33 -11.09 20.79
C GLU A 140 -36.75 -10.84 20.25
N GLN A 141 -36.86 -10.39 19.00
CA GLN A 141 -38.14 -10.14 18.32
C GLN A 141 -38.96 -11.42 18.10
N ASN A 142 -38.33 -12.56 17.85
CA ASN A 142 -39.04 -13.84 17.65
C ASN A 142 -39.53 -14.44 18.97
N TYR A 143 -38.84 -14.19 20.09
CA TYR A 143 -39.17 -14.75 21.40
C TYR A 143 -40.28 -13.96 22.13
N THR A 144 -40.27 -12.64 21.99
CA THR A 144 -41.25 -11.74 22.61
C THR A 144 -42.24 -11.31 21.54
N HIS A 145 -43.49 -11.78 21.58
CA HIS A 145 -44.53 -11.49 20.59
C HIS A 145 -44.98 -10.00 20.51
N SER A 146 -44.12 -9.04 20.82
CA SER A 146 -44.33 -7.58 20.75
C SER A 146 -42.97 -6.88 20.66
N PRO A 147 -42.81 -5.79 19.89
CA PRO A 147 -41.51 -5.37 19.33
C PRO A 147 -40.53 -4.96 20.42
N SER A 148 -39.61 -5.86 20.76
CA SER A 148 -38.60 -5.68 21.80
C SER A 148 -37.31 -5.05 21.29
N CYS A 149 -36.95 -5.30 20.02
CA CYS A 149 -35.72 -4.79 19.44
C CYS A 149 -35.95 -3.89 18.21
N SER A 150 -35.32 -2.70 18.21
CA SER A 150 -35.36 -1.75 17.10
C SER A 150 -33.94 -1.41 16.64
N LEU A 151 -33.62 -1.75 15.39
CA LEU A 151 -32.33 -1.43 14.76
C LEU A 151 -32.07 0.07 14.65
N LEU A 152 -33.12 0.90 14.68
CA LEU A 152 -33.01 2.36 14.59
C LEU A 152 -32.27 2.97 15.80
N PHE A 153 -32.35 2.32 16.97
CA PHE A 153 -31.70 2.77 18.20
C PHE A 153 -30.22 2.36 18.29
N LEU A 154 -29.76 1.47 17.40
CA LEU A 154 -28.34 1.14 17.24
C LEU A 154 -27.59 2.21 16.42
N ASP A 155 -28.30 2.96 15.57
CA ASP A 155 -27.71 4.06 14.79
C ASP A 155 -27.30 5.25 15.68
N CYS A 156 -26.15 5.86 15.35
CA CYS A 156 -25.64 7.03 16.05
C CYS A 156 -26.54 8.28 15.96
N LYS A 157 -27.51 8.30 15.04
CA LYS A 157 -28.44 9.43 14.87
C LYS A 157 -29.41 9.61 16.03
N ASN A 158 -29.72 8.54 16.77
CA ASN A 158 -30.73 8.54 17.83
C ASN A 158 -30.11 8.50 19.24
N LEU A 159 -28.83 8.86 19.39
CA LEU A 159 -28.10 8.80 20.66
C LEU A 159 -28.77 9.61 21.77
N ASP A 160 -29.27 10.80 21.45
CA ASP A 160 -29.78 11.78 22.41
C ASP A 160 -31.26 11.57 22.77
N LYS A 161 -31.91 10.57 22.15
CA LYS A 161 -33.33 10.30 22.34
C LYS A 161 -33.61 9.55 23.65
N PRO A 162 -34.55 10.01 24.49
CA PRO A 162 -34.88 9.33 25.74
C PRO A 162 -35.45 7.92 25.52
N GLU A 163 -36.14 7.69 24.40
CA GLU A 163 -36.67 6.36 24.05
C GLU A 163 -35.56 5.33 23.87
N ARG A 164 -34.39 5.74 23.37
CA ARG A 164 -33.21 4.88 23.24
C ARG A 164 -32.71 4.42 24.61
N GLN A 165 -32.70 5.31 25.61
CA GLN A 165 -32.23 4.94 26.96
C GLN A 165 -33.16 3.92 27.63
N TYR A 166 -34.47 4.07 27.43
CA TYR A 166 -35.44 3.06 27.89
C TYR A 166 -35.22 1.72 27.19
N TRP A 167 -35.06 1.75 25.87
CA TRP A 167 -34.81 0.55 25.06
C TRP A 167 -33.50 -0.17 25.44
N LEU A 168 -32.43 0.56 25.73
CA LEU A 168 -31.15 0.01 26.17
C LEU A 168 -31.25 -0.76 27.50
N ARG A 169 -32.19 -0.39 28.37
CA ARG A 169 -32.43 -1.11 29.63
C ARG A 169 -33.26 -2.38 29.45
N SER A 170 -34.04 -2.47 28.37
CA SER A 170 -34.89 -3.64 28.09
C SER A 170 -34.21 -4.70 27.24
N THR A 171 -33.30 -4.32 26.34
CA THR A 171 -32.68 -5.24 25.38
C THR A 171 -31.46 -5.97 25.96
N LYS A 172 -31.23 -7.20 25.51
CA LYS A 172 -30.01 -7.98 25.81
C LYS A 172 -28.99 -7.97 24.66
N VAL A 173 -29.29 -7.25 23.58
CA VAL A 173 -28.47 -7.24 22.35
C VAL A 173 -27.04 -6.78 22.61
N LEU A 174 -26.82 -5.79 23.48
CA LEU A 174 -25.48 -5.29 23.75
C LEU A 174 -24.64 -6.25 24.61
N THR A 175 -25.26 -6.89 25.59
CA THR A 175 -24.57 -7.81 26.52
C THR A 175 -24.23 -9.14 25.84
N GLU A 176 -25.11 -9.66 24.98
CA GLU A 176 -24.85 -10.91 24.23
C GLU A 176 -23.82 -10.72 23.11
N CYS A 177 -23.63 -9.49 22.64
CA CYS A 177 -22.61 -9.12 21.64
C CYS A 177 -21.35 -8.48 22.25
N ASP A 178 -21.19 -8.51 23.57
CA ASP A 178 -19.93 -8.17 24.22
C ASP A 178 -19.05 -9.42 24.29
N ILE A 179 -17.78 -9.32 23.89
CA ILE A 179 -16.83 -10.44 23.93
C ILE A 179 -16.49 -10.83 25.38
N ARG A 180 -16.62 -9.90 26.34
CA ARG A 180 -16.27 -10.14 27.75
C ARG A 180 -17.34 -10.96 28.48
N ASP A 181 -18.61 -10.74 28.13
CA ASP A 181 -19.77 -11.29 28.83
C ASP A 181 -20.60 -12.27 27.97
N GLY A 182 -20.51 -12.19 26.64
CA GLY A 182 -21.29 -12.98 25.70
C GLY A 182 -20.55 -14.21 25.17
N GLN A 183 -20.96 -15.40 25.59
CA GLN A 183 -20.35 -16.68 25.15
C GLN A 183 -20.81 -17.15 23.75
N ASN A 184 -21.75 -16.47 23.11
CA ASN A 184 -22.53 -17.06 22.01
C ASN A 184 -22.12 -16.64 20.59
N PHE A 185 -21.45 -15.49 20.41
CA PHE A 185 -21.10 -14.99 19.07
C PHE A 185 -19.59 -15.09 18.79
N ASN A 186 -19.23 -15.83 17.74
CA ASN A 186 -17.84 -15.98 17.32
C ASN A 186 -17.41 -14.83 16.39
N PHE A 187 -16.58 -13.94 16.92
CA PHE A 187 -15.97 -12.82 16.20
C PHE A 187 -14.75 -13.20 15.35
N GLY A 188 -14.18 -14.40 15.54
CA GLY A 188 -13.04 -14.89 14.77
C GLY A 188 -11.86 -13.92 14.77
N MET A 189 -11.35 -13.60 13.58
CA MET A 189 -10.18 -12.71 13.41
C MET A 189 -10.45 -11.24 13.77
N PHE A 190 -11.71 -10.87 14.00
CA PHE A 190 -12.11 -9.51 14.38
C PHE A 190 -12.23 -9.32 15.89
N ALA A 191 -12.08 -10.40 16.67
CA ALA A 191 -12.18 -10.36 18.13
C ALA A 191 -11.22 -9.34 18.77
N ASP A 192 -9.99 -9.26 18.25
CA ASP A 192 -8.93 -8.36 18.72
C ASP A 192 -9.35 -6.88 18.74
N ALA A 193 -10.28 -6.46 17.86
CA ALA A 193 -10.75 -5.09 17.81
C ALA A 193 -11.54 -4.67 19.07
N PHE A 194 -12.13 -5.63 19.77
CA PHE A 194 -12.99 -5.41 20.93
C PHE A 194 -12.33 -5.88 22.23
N THR A 195 -11.53 -6.94 22.21
CA THR A 195 -10.77 -7.38 23.41
C THR A 195 -9.77 -6.32 23.84
N GLU A 196 -9.05 -5.72 22.88
CA GLU A 196 -8.06 -4.65 23.10
C GLU A 196 -8.70 -3.25 23.12
N ASN A 197 -10.04 -3.15 23.12
CA ASN A 197 -10.80 -1.90 23.13
C ASN A 197 -10.42 -0.91 22.00
N VAL A 198 -9.94 -1.40 20.86
CA VAL A 198 -9.53 -0.59 19.70
C VAL A 198 -10.71 0.19 19.12
N ALA A 199 -11.91 -0.39 19.15
CA ALA A 199 -13.13 0.29 18.69
C ALA A 199 -13.43 1.56 19.50
N ALA A 200 -13.15 1.54 20.81
CA ALA A 200 -13.45 2.61 21.76
C ALA A 200 -12.32 3.64 21.95
N SER A 201 -11.11 3.35 21.45
CA SER A 201 -9.91 4.17 21.68
C SER A 201 -9.86 5.46 20.86
N ASN A 202 -8.85 6.29 21.16
CA ASN A 202 -8.56 7.52 20.43
C ASN A 202 -8.15 7.27 18.98
N PHE A 203 -8.35 8.25 18.10
CA PHE A 203 -8.06 8.08 16.67
C PHE A 203 -6.62 7.63 16.41
N LEU A 204 -5.65 8.24 17.08
CA LEU A 204 -4.23 7.89 16.91
C LEU A 204 -3.93 6.46 17.38
N GLU A 205 -4.43 6.06 18.55
CA GLU A 205 -4.26 4.70 19.09
C GLU A 205 -4.88 3.66 18.14
N LYS A 206 -6.11 3.93 17.71
CA LYS A 206 -6.84 3.11 16.71
C LYS A 206 -6.06 3.00 15.41
N TYR A 207 -5.58 4.11 14.88
CA TYR A 207 -4.82 4.16 13.62
C TYR A 207 -3.54 3.33 13.70
N PHE A 208 -2.70 3.57 14.71
CA PHE A 208 -1.43 2.85 14.86
C PHE A 208 -1.65 1.37 15.14
N TYR A 209 -2.68 1.02 15.92
CA TYR A 209 -3.03 -0.38 16.15
C TYR A 209 -3.47 -1.07 14.85
N CYS A 210 -4.33 -0.45 14.05
CA CYS A 210 -4.78 -1.01 12.77
C CYS A 210 -3.60 -1.16 11.78
N LEU A 211 -2.72 -0.15 11.71
CA LEU A 211 -1.51 -0.20 10.88
C LEU A 211 -0.58 -1.34 11.33
N TRP A 212 -0.38 -1.49 12.64
CA TRP A 212 0.39 -2.58 13.23
C TRP A 212 -0.23 -3.94 12.91
N TRP A 213 -1.55 -4.09 13.08
CA TRP A 213 -2.27 -5.32 12.77
C TRP A 213 -2.09 -5.71 11.30
N GLY A 214 -2.21 -4.75 10.37
CA GLY A 214 -1.98 -4.98 8.95
C GLY A 214 -0.53 -5.39 8.65
N MET A 215 0.43 -4.69 9.25
CA MET A 215 1.86 -4.98 9.07
C MET A 215 2.22 -6.38 9.60
N LYS A 216 1.75 -6.73 10.81
CA LYS A 216 1.97 -8.04 11.44
C LYS A 216 1.50 -9.16 10.50
N ASN A 217 0.26 -9.08 10.01
CA ASN A 217 -0.35 -10.15 9.22
C ASN A 217 0.20 -10.25 7.78
N LEU A 218 0.60 -9.14 7.16
CA LEU A 218 1.31 -9.20 5.87
C LEU A 218 2.70 -9.83 6.03
N SER A 219 3.37 -9.58 7.15
CA SER A 219 4.73 -10.08 7.41
C SER A 219 4.76 -11.56 7.77
N SER A 220 3.71 -12.05 8.41
CA SER A 220 3.57 -13.45 8.83
C SER A 220 2.71 -14.29 7.88
N TYR A 221 2.31 -13.75 6.72
CA TYR A 221 1.41 -14.41 5.77
C TYR A 221 0.10 -14.88 6.42
N GLY A 222 -0.42 -14.12 7.38
CA GLY A 222 -1.66 -14.46 8.09
C GLY A 222 -1.59 -15.71 8.97
N GLN A 223 -0.40 -16.26 9.27
CA GLN A 223 -0.25 -17.48 10.07
C GLN A 223 -0.84 -17.38 11.49
N SER A 224 -0.88 -16.18 12.06
CA SER A 224 -1.43 -15.93 13.39
C SER A 224 -2.94 -15.59 13.40
N LEU A 225 -3.63 -15.74 12.27
CA LEU A 225 -5.06 -15.42 12.17
C LEU A 225 -5.91 -16.60 12.67
N ASN A 226 -6.78 -16.32 13.63
CA ASN A 226 -7.78 -17.29 14.07
C ASN A 226 -9.09 -17.08 13.29
N THR A 227 -9.36 -17.90 12.28
CA THR A 227 -10.53 -17.72 11.40
C THR A 227 -11.70 -18.59 11.87
N SER A 228 -12.91 -18.04 11.86
CA SER A 228 -14.15 -18.81 12.00
C SER A 228 -14.53 -19.50 10.67
N LEU A 229 -15.58 -20.33 10.68
CA LEU A 229 -16.17 -20.94 9.47
C LEU A 229 -16.94 -19.92 8.59
N TYR A 230 -16.84 -18.63 8.91
CA TYR A 230 -17.47 -17.58 8.14
C TYR A 230 -16.72 -17.36 6.82
N VAL A 231 -17.42 -17.55 5.70
CA VAL A 231 -16.85 -17.49 4.34
C VAL A 231 -16.08 -16.18 4.10
N GLY A 232 -16.58 -15.06 4.61
CA GLY A 232 -15.91 -13.76 4.47
C GLY A 232 -14.56 -13.68 5.18
N GLU A 233 -14.42 -14.32 6.35
CA GLU A 233 -13.15 -14.38 7.10
C GLU A 233 -12.14 -15.27 6.39
N THR A 234 -12.59 -16.43 5.87
CA THR A 234 -11.73 -17.34 5.11
C THR A 234 -11.22 -16.67 3.82
N LEU A 235 -12.11 -16.02 3.07
CA LEU A 235 -11.73 -15.32 1.84
C LEU A 235 -10.75 -14.17 2.12
N PHE A 236 -11.01 -13.37 3.14
CA PHE A 236 -10.13 -12.28 3.53
C PHE A 236 -8.75 -12.79 3.99
N SER A 237 -8.70 -13.90 4.75
CA SER A 237 -7.46 -14.56 5.14
C SER A 237 -6.64 -15.03 3.93
N ILE A 238 -7.28 -15.68 2.94
CA ILE A 238 -6.62 -16.11 1.70
C ILE A 238 -5.99 -14.91 0.97
N LEU A 239 -6.71 -13.79 0.88
CA LEU A 239 -6.19 -12.56 0.27
C LEU A 239 -4.96 -12.01 1.02
N ILE A 240 -4.97 -12.03 2.35
CA ILE A 240 -3.82 -11.63 3.18
C ILE A 240 -2.62 -12.53 2.89
N CYS A 241 -2.81 -13.85 2.86
CA CYS A 241 -1.75 -14.82 2.59
C CYS A 241 -1.10 -14.56 1.22
N VAL A 242 -1.91 -14.43 0.16
CA VAL A 242 -1.42 -14.19 -1.20
C VAL A 242 -0.71 -12.83 -1.30
N ALA A 243 -1.31 -11.78 -0.74
CA ALA A 243 -0.71 -10.44 -0.75
C ALA A 243 0.64 -10.41 0.00
N GLY A 244 0.72 -11.03 1.17
CA GLY A 244 1.94 -11.13 1.96
C GLY A 244 3.05 -11.86 1.19
N LEU A 245 2.74 -13.00 0.56
CA LEU A 245 3.70 -13.77 -0.24
C LEU A 245 4.27 -12.96 -1.41
N VAL A 246 3.41 -12.28 -2.17
CA VAL A 246 3.82 -11.45 -3.31
C VAL A 246 4.70 -10.29 -2.86
N LEU A 247 4.30 -9.58 -1.80
CA LEU A 247 5.07 -8.45 -1.27
C LEU A 247 6.44 -8.88 -0.74
N PHE A 248 6.50 -10.00 -0.03
CA PHE A 248 7.75 -10.53 0.50
C PHE A 248 8.69 -11.04 -0.61
N ALA A 249 8.15 -11.74 -1.62
CA ALA A 249 8.93 -12.15 -2.79
C ALA A 249 9.51 -10.94 -3.54
N GLN A 250 8.74 -9.87 -3.68
CA GLN A 250 9.19 -8.63 -4.32
C GLN A 250 10.30 -7.93 -3.52
N LEU A 251 10.19 -7.92 -2.19
CA LEU A 251 11.20 -7.36 -1.31
C LEU A 251 12.53 -8.10 -1.45
N ILE A 252 12.50 -9.44 -1.37
CA ILE A 252 13.70 -10.28 -1.52
C ILE A 252 14.32 -10.10 -2.91
N GLY A 253 13.51 -10.18 -3.97
CA GLY A 253 14.00 -10.06 -5.34
C GLY A 253 14.70 -8.72 -5.59
N ASN A 254 14.10 -7.62 -5.11
CA ASN A 254 14.69 -6.30 -5.24
C ASN A 254 15.97 -6.14 -4.39
N MET A 255 16.00 -6.69 -3.18
CA MET A 255 17.19 -6.64 -2.33
C MET A 255 18.36 -7.46 -2.91
N GLN A 256 18.07 -8.62 -3.51
CA GLN A 256 19.09 -9.44 -4.16
C GLN A 256 19.71 -8.72 -5.36
N VAL A 257 18.88 -8.17 -6.26
CA VAL A 257 19.36 -7.41 -7.42
C VAL A 257 20.16 -6.19 -7.00
N LEU A 258 19.74 -5.50 -5.94
CA LEU A 258 20.49 -4.36 -5.44
C LEU A 258 21.85 -4.79 -4.87
N SER A 259 21.87 -5.88 -4.10
CA SER A 259 23.08 -6.38 -3.45
C SER A 259 24.12 -6.83 -4.47
N THR A 260 23.71 -7.56 -5.52
CA THR A 260 24.63 -7.99 -6.58
C THR A 260 25.24 -6.80 -7.32
N ARG A 261 24.43 -5.78 -7.67
CA ARG A 261 24.91 -4.56 -8.33
C ARG A 261 25.86 -3.72 -7.47
N LEU A 262 25.59 -3.63 -6.18
CA LEU A 262 26.49 -2.96 -5.24
C LEU A 262 27.82 -3.70 -5.13
N GLU A 263 27.79 -5.03 -5.13
CA GLU A 263 29.00 -5.84 -5.05
C GLU A 263 29.82 -5.77 -6.34
N GLU A 264 29.19 -5.81 -7.52
CA GLU A 264 29.85 -5.58 -8.81
C GLU A 264 30.63 -4.24 -8.81
N TRP A 265 29.98 -3.16 -8.36
CA TRP A 265 30.62 -1.84 -8.25
C TRP A 265 31.79 -1.85 -7.25
N ARG A 266 31.62 -2.49 -6.08
CA ARG A 266 32.66 -2.59 -5.06
C ARG A 266 33.89 -3.34 -5.56
N VAL A 267 33.69 -4.47 -6.24
CA VAL A 267 34.77 -5.25 -6.86
C VAL A 267 35.47 -4.40 -7.92
N LYS A 268 34.73 -3.82 -8.87
CA LYS A 268 35.32 -2.98 -9.93
C LYS A 268 36.15 -1.81 -9.39
N ARG A 269 35.66 -1.16 -8.33
CA ARG A 269 36.37 -0.06 -7.66
C ARG A 269 37.67 -0.54 -7.02
N ARG A 270 37.64 -1.67 -6.31
CA ARG A 270 38.81 -2.28 -5.67
C ARG A 270 39.89 -2.62 -6.69
N ASP A 271 39.52 -3.32 -7.76
CA ASP A 271 40.45 -3.72 -8.81
C ASP A 271 41.10 -2.51 -9.49
N THR A 272 40.32 -1.44 -9.71
CA THR A 272 40.82 -0.19 -10.28
C THR A 272 41.84 0.47 -9.34
N GLU A 273 41.55 0.57 -8.04
CA GLU A 273 42.46 1.16 -7.05
C GLU A 273 43.75 0.34 -6.92
N GLU A 274 43.66 -0.99 -6.87
CA GLU A 274 44.84 -1.88 -6.82
C GLU A 274 45.71 -1.73 -8.07
N TRP A 275 45.09 -1.68 -9.25
CA TRP A 275 45.79 -1.44 -10.52
C TRP A 275 46.52 -0.08 -10.52
N MET A 276 45.86 1.00 -10.07
CA MET A 276 46.47 2.33 -9.98
C MET A 276 47.65 2.35 -8.99
N ARG A 277 47.52 1.66 -7.85
CA ARG A 277 48.57 1.54 -6.84
C ARG A 277 49.78 0.77 -7.38
N HIS A 278 49.53 -0.33 -8.08
CA HIS A 278 50.59 -1.17 -8.65
C HIS A 278 51.39 -0.43 -9.74
N ARG A 279 50.73 0.45 -10.50
CA ARG A 279 51.35 1.28 -11.53
C ARG A 279 51.96 2.60 -11.02
N GLN A 280 51.88 2.87 -9.71
CA GLN A 280 52.44 4.07 -9.07
C GLN A 280 51.98 5.37 -9.75
N LEU A 281 50.70 5.47 -10.09
CA LEU A 281 50.16 6.67 -10.75
C LEU A 281 50.20 7.89 -9.81
N PRO A 282 50.52 9.10 -10.31
CA PRO A 282 50.46 10.33 -9.52
C PRO A 282 49.01 10.64 -9.09
N PRO A 283 48.82 11.32 -7.94
CA PRO A 283 47.51 11.49 -7.31
C PRO A 283 46.49 12.21 -8.20
N ASP A 284 46.91 13.21 -8.98
CA ASP A 284 46.01 13.92 -9.91
C ASP A 284 45.44 13.01 -11.01
N LEU A 285 46.25 12.08 -11.54
CA LEU A 285 45.78 11.08 -12.50
C LEU A 285 44.83 10.08 -11.84
N GLN A 286 45.09 9.67 -10.60
CA GLN A 286 44.18 8.77 -9.87
C GLN A 286 42.79 9.40 -9.72
N ASP A 287 42.71 10.68 -9.37
CA ASP A 287 41.43 11.38 -9.21
C ASP A 287 40.68 11.56 -10.53
N ARG A 288 41.40 11.73 -11.64
CA ARG A 288 40.80 11.74 -12.98
C ARG A 288 40.25 10.36 -13.36
N VAL A 289 41.00 9.29 -13.08
CA VAL A 289 40.56 7.91 -13.33
C VAL A 289 39.33 7.56 -12.49
N ARG A 290 39.33 7.88 -11.18
CA ARG A 290 38.17 7.67 -10.29
C ARG A 290 36.91 8.34 -10.84
N ARG A 291 37.01 9.62 -11.23
CA ARG A 291 35.88 10.37 -11.81
C ARG A 291 35.40 9.74 -13.12
N PHE A 292 36.31 9.34 -14.00
CA PHE A 292 35.96 8.70 -15.27
C PHE A 292 35.26 7.35 -15.05
N VAL A 293 35.80 6.48 -14.20
CA VAL A 293 35.22 5.15 -13.91
C VAL A 293 33.84 5.30 -13.26
N GLN A 294 33.68 6.25 -12.34
CA GLN A 294 32.38 6.55 -11.73
C GLN A 294 31.38 7.05 -12.77
N TYR A 295 31.78 7.98 -13.65
CA TYR A 295 30.93 8.46 -14.73
C TYR A 295 30.53 7.32 -15.69
N LYS A 296 31.49 6.51 -16.14
CA LYS A 296 31.25 5.37 -17.03
C LYS A 296 30.26 4.39 -16.39
N TRP A 297 30.42 4.07 -15.10
CA TRP A 297 29.50 3.20 -14.39
C TRP A 297 28.07 3.76 -14.31
N LEU A 298 27.92 5.06 -14.03
CA LEU A 298 26.59 5.69 -13.97
C LEU A 298 25.92 5.76 -15.35
N ALA A 299 26.70 5.98 -16.41
CA ALA A 299 26.21 6.11 -17.78
C ALA A 299 25.87 4.76 -18.44
N THR A 300 26.79 3.77 -18.36
CA THR A 300 26.63 2.48 -19.06
C THR A 300 26.19 1.33 -18.17
N ARG A 301 26.12 1.56 -16.84
CA ARG A 301 25.76 0.53 -15.84
C ARG A 301 26.63 -0.72 -15.89
N GLY A 302 27.91 -0.55 -16.22
CA GLY A 302 28.86 -1.64 -16.29
C GLY A 302 28.82 -2.44 -17.60
N VAL A 303 28.01 -2.01 -18.58
CA VAL A 303 28.04 -2.58 -19.91
C VAL A 303 29.31 -2.15 -20.64
N ASP A 304 30.05 -3.12 -21.16
CA ASP A 304 31.14 -2.87 -22.10
C ASP A 304 30.60 -2.91 -23.54
N GLU A 305 30.46 -1.72 -24.13
CA GLU A 305 29.91 -1.56 -25.49
C GLU A 305 30.77 -2.30 -26.53
N GLU A 306 32.08 -2.35 -26.34
CA GLU A 306 33.01 -2.97 -27.28
C GLU A 306 32.89 -4.50 -27.24
N GLU A 307 32.76 -5.09 -26.05
CA GLU A 307 32.54 -6.54 -25.89
C GLU A 307 31.22 -6.97 -26.52
N ILE A 308 30.14 -6.19 -26.33
CA ILE A 308 28.86 -6.43 -26.98
C ILE A 308 29.04 -6.42 -28.50
N LEU A 309 29.62 -5.35 -29.05
CA LEU A 309 29.84 -5.22 -30.48
C LEU A 309 30.64 -6.40 -31.03
N GLN A 310 31.68 -6.83 -30.32
CA GLN A 310 32.54 -7.96 -30.69
C GLN A 310 31.82 -9.32 -30.67
N ALA A 311 30.82 -9.50 -29.81
CA ALA A 311 30.00 -10.72 -29.76
C ALA A 311 28.97 -10.82 -30.89
N LEU A 312 28.62 -9.73 -31.57
CA LEU A 312 27.66 -9.74 -32.68
C LEU A 312 28.30 -10.20 -34.00
N PRO A 313 27.56 -10.94 -34.86
CA PRO A 313 27.99 -11.25 -36.22
C PRO A 313 28.21 -9.97 -37.04
N LEU A 314 29.14 -10.05 -38.00
CA LEU A 314 29.64 -8.90 -38.77
C LEU A 314 28.52 -8.07 -39.42
N ASP A 315 27.47 -8.72 -39.92
CA ASP A 315 26.36 -8.05 -40.58
C ASP A 315 25.54 -7.18 -39.63
N LEU A 316 25.24 -7.69 -38.43
CA LEU A 316 24.54 -6.92 -37.39
C LEU A 316 25.41 -5.78 -36.87
N ARG A 317 26.71 -6.02 -36.65
CA ARG A 317 27.66 -4.99 -36.22
C ARG A 317 27.71 -3.82 -37.21
N ARG A 318 27.79 -4.10 -38.51
CA ARG A 318 27.81 -3.08 -39.57
C ARG A 318 26.51 -2.27 -39.62
N GLN A 319 25.36 -2.91 -39.45
CA GLN A 319 24.07 -2.22 -39.41
C GLN A 319 23.96 -1.28 -38.20
N ILE A 320 24.33 -1.75 -37.02
CA ILE A 320 24.32 -0.97 -35.78
C ILE A 320 25.27 0.24 -35.89
N GLN A 321 26.51 0.03 -36.37
CA GLN A 321 27.48 1.10 -36.57
C GLN A 321 27.01 2.14 -37.59
N ARG A 322 26.41 1.72 -38.72
CA ARG A 322 25.80 2.65 -39.68
C ARG A 322 24.70 3.49 -39.04
N HIS A 323 23.84 2.88 -38.22
CA HIS A 323 22.76 3.60 -37.55
C HIS A 323 23.27 4.62 -36.53
N LEU A 324 24.25 4.25 -35.70
CA LEU A 324 24.90 5.14 -34.73
C LEU A 324 25.65 6.30 -35.42
N CYS A 325 26.44 6.00 -36.46
CA CYS A 325 27.15 7.03 -37.24
C CYS A 325 26.20 7.99 -37.97
N LEU A 326 25.12 7.49 -38.59
CA LEU A 326 24.14 8.34 -39.27
C LEU A 326 23.45 9.32 -38.30
N ALA A 327 23.15 8.88 -37.08
CA ALA A 327 22.59 9.74 -36.04
C ALA A 327 23.57 10.82 -35.58
N LEU A 328 24.86 10.48 -35.46
CA LEU A 328 25.92 11.43 -35.11
C LEU A 328 26.18 12.47 -36.22
N VAL A 329 26.27 12.02 -37.48
CA VAL A 329 26.51 12.86 -38.66
C VAL A 329 25.36 13.85 -38.86
N ARG A 330 24.10 13.44 -38.65
CA ARG A 330 22.95 14.36 -38.72
C ARG A 330 22.95 15.44 -37.64
N ARG A 331 23.53 15.18 -36.46
CA ARG A 331 23.62 16.17 -35.37
C ARG A 331 24.72 17.21 -35.61
N VAL A 332 25.77 16.86 -36.34
CA VAL A 332 26.88 17.76 -36.63
C VAL A 332 26.66 18.40 -37.99
N ARG A 333 26.13 19.64 -38.01
CA ARG A 333 25.94 20.47 -39.23
C ARG A 333 27.20 20.57 -40.11
N PHE A 334 28.39 20.37 -39.51
CA PHE A 334 29.69 20.41 -40.18
C PHE A 334 29.99 19.18 -41.07
N LEU A 335 29.47 17.99 -40.73
CA LEU A 335 29.77 16.75 -41.47
C LEU A 335 28.90 16.55 -42.73
N LEU A 336 27.77 17.26 -42.82
CA LEU A 336 26.92 17.23 -44.02
C LEU A 336 27.63 17.83 -45.25
N GLY A 337 28.52 18.81 -45.05
CA GLY A 337 29.33 19.40 -46.12
C GLY A 337 30.46 18.50 -46.63
N ILE A 338 31.06 17.68 -45.75
CA ILE A 338 32.17 16.78 -46.13
C ILE A 338 31.62 15.53 -46.84
N LEU A 339 30.47 15.00 -46.43
CA LEU A 339 29.84 13.85 -47.09
C LEU A 339 29.40 14.15 -48.53
N LEU A 340 29.00 15.40 -48.82
CA LEU A 340 28.69 15.85 -50.19
C LEU A 340 29.95 15.98 -51.05
N CYS A 341 31.11 16.32 -50.48
CA CYS A 341 32.37 16.36 -51.24
C CYS A 341 32.93 14.97 -51.57
N VAL A 342 32.74 13.96 -50.72
CA VAL A 342 33.28 12.60 -50.95
C VAL A 342 32.38 11.77 -51.89
N VAL A 343 31.16 12.23 -52.19
CA VAL A 343 30.26 11.57 -53.15
C VAL A 343 30.32 12.23 -54.55
N VAL A 344 31.06 13.33 -54.71
CA VAL A 344 31.20 14.08 -55.98
C VAL A 344 32.64 14.03 -56.55
N ILE A 345 33.54 13.25 -55.95
CA ILE A 345 34.87 12.91 -56.48
C ILE A 345 35.01 11.39 -56.38
#